data_AF-A0A0N5A6Z3-F1
#
_entry.id   AF-A0A0N5A6Z3-F1
#
_cell.length_a   1.000
_cell.length_b   1.000
_cell.length_c   1.000
_cell.angle_alpha   90.00
_cell.angle_beta   90.00
_cell.angle_gamma   90.00
#
_symmetry.space_group_name_H-M   'P 1'
#
loop_
_entity.id
_entity.type
_entity.pdbx_description
1 polymer ?
#
loop_
_entity_poly.entity_id
_entity_poly.type
_entity_poly.pdbx_seq_one_letter_code
_entity_poly.pdbx_strand_id
1 'polypeptide(L)'
;MAVDEKLQILKQRLLAILEKIDDIEKSVDEIEKTVAEICEFMQIIQNRRDGEIPHDIIYTNRQIDDFFKYVTSGFCDISSKEVTGDGTLENVIKHLRNL
;
A
#
# COMPACT_ATOMS: atom_id res chain seq x y z
N MET A 1 -2.83 38.96 -27.57
CA MET A 1 -3.17 38.60 -26.19
C MET A 1 -2.89 39.78 -25.30
N ALA A 2 -3.92 40.26 -24.62
CA ALA A 2 -3.78 41.34 -23.64
C ALA A 2 -2.93 40.85 -22.45
N VAL A 3 -2.22 41.76 -21.78
CA VAL A 3 -1.40 41.43 -20.60
C VAL A 3 -2.22 40.72 -19.52
N ASP A 4 -3.50 41.09 -19.39
CA ASP A 4 -4.43 40.51 -18.43
C ASP A 4 -4.74 39.03 -18.68
N GLU A 5 -4.85 38.60 -19.95
CA GLU A 5 -5.05 37.19 -20.29
C GLU A 5 -3.85 36.34 -19.89
N LYS A 6 -2.62 36.86 -20.10
CA LYS A 6 -1.39 36.18 -19.67
C LYS A 6 -1.31 36.09 -18.15
N LEU A 7 -1.71 37.15 -17.45
CA LEU A 7 -1.73 37.18 -15.98
C LEU A 7 -2.71 36.14 -15.42
N GLN A 8 -3.87 36.00 -16.05
CA GLN A 8 -4.89 35.03 -15.64
C GLN A 8 -4.43 33.59 -15.84
N ILE A 9 -3.77 33.30 -16.97
CA ILE A 9 -3.18 31.97 -17.23
C ILE A 9 -2.08 31.65 -16.21
N LEU A 10 -1.22 32.61 -15.90
CA LEU A 10 -0.17 32.44 -14.89
C LEU A 10 -0.77 32.16 -13.51
N LYS A 11 -1.83 32.88 -13.13
CA LYS A 11 -2.54 32.66 -11.86
C LYS A 11 -3.12 31.25 -11.77
N GLN A 12 -3.77 30.76 -12.83
CA GLN A 12 -4.32 29.40 -12.86
C GLN A 12 -3.23 28.34 -12.76
N ARG A 13 -2.10 28.53 -13.45
CA ARG A 13 -0.95 27.64 -13.35
C ARG A 13 -0.36 27.62 -11.94
N LEU A 14 -0.28 28.78 -11.29
CA LEU A 14 0.21 28.87 -9.91
C LEU A 14 -0.69 28.08 -8.95
N LEU A 15 -2.01 28.20 -9.08
CA LEU A 15 -2.96 27.44 -8.26
C LEU A 15 -2.83 25.93 -8.47
N ALA A 16 -2.72 25.48 -9.71
CA ALA A 16 -2.52 24.06 -10.01
C ALA A 16 -1.18 23.51 -9.48
N ILE A 17 -0.15 24.36 -9.39
CA ILE A 17 1.13 23.98 -8.78
C ILE A 17 0.98 23.86 -7.26
N LEU A 18 0.26 24.79 -6.61
CA LEU A 18 0.00 24.75 -5.18
C LEU A 18 -0.77 23.49 -4.78
N GLU A 19 -1.84 23.15 -5.50
CA GLU A 19 -2.59 21.90 -5.24
C GLU A 19 -1.69 20.65 -5.32
N LYS A 20 -0.79 20.60 -6.29
CA LYS A 20 0.18 19.49 -6.41
C LYS A 20 1.18 19.46 -5.26
N ILE A 21 1.58 20.62 -4.73
CA ILE A 21 2.47 20.69 -3.58
C ILE A 21 1.75 20.13 -2.35
N ASP A 22 0.49 20.49 -2.11
CA ASP A 22 -0.31 19.96 -1.00
C ASP A 22 -0.44 18.42 -1.07
N ASP A 23 -0.61 17.86 -2.26
CA ASP A 23 -0.67 16.41 -2.46
C ASP A 23 0.68 15.72 -2.23
N ILE A 24 1.78 16.38 -2.61
CA ILE A 24 3.14 15.89 -2.32
C ILE A 24 3.39 15.91 -0.81
N GLU A 25 2.99 16.96 -0.10
CA GLU A 25 3.16 17.05 1.35
C GLU A 25 2.46 15.90 2.09
N LYS A 26 1.21 15.60 1.74
CA LYS A 26 0.50 14.44 2.29
C LYS A 26 1.21 13.12 1.99
N SER A 27 1.73 12.97 0.77
CA SER A 27 2.46 11.77 0.38
C SER A 27 3.77 11.62 1.18
N VAL A 28 4.44 12.72 1.48
CA VAL A 28 5.64 12.73 2.33
C VAL A 28 5.28 12.31 3.76
N ASP A 29 4.21 12.84 4.34
CA ASP A 29 3.75 12.46 5.68
C ASP A 29 3.46 10.95 5.80
N GLU A 30 2.86 10.34 4.76
CA GLU A 30 2.60 8.89 4.70
C GLU A 30 3.90 8.08 4.61
N ILE A 31 4.86 8.56 3.82
CA ILE A 31 6.19 7.93 3.71
C ILE A 31 6.92 8.00 5.05
N GLU A 32 6.88 9.14 5.75
CA GLU A 32 7.53 9.29 7.06
C GLU A 32 6.96 8.32 8.10
N LYS A 33 5.63 8.15 8.15
CA LYS A 33 4.99 7.15 9.02
C LYS A 33 5.45 5.73 8.68
N THR A 34 5.47 5.38 7.41
CA THR A 34 5.91 4.05 6.95
C THR A 34 7.38 3.78 7.32
N VAL A 35 8.25 4.79 7.17
CA VAL A 35 9.66 4.68 7.56
C VAL A 35 9.81 4.51 9.07
N ALA A 36 9.00 5.20 9.87
CA ALA A 36 9.00 5.04 11.32
C ALA A 36 8.63 3.61 11.73
N GLU A 37 7.57 3.04 11.14
CA GLU A 37 7.17 1.64 11.38
C GLU A 37 8.27 0.64 11.00
N ILE A 38 8.92 0.83 9.85
CA ILE A 38 10.07 0.00 9.44
C ILE A 38 11.21 0.08 10.45
N CYS A 39 11.53 1.28 10.95
CA CYS A 39 12.56 1.47 11.97
C CYS A 39 12.22 0.73 13.26
N GLU A 40 10.95 0.77 13.70
CA GLU A 40 10.49 0.02 14.87
C GLU A 40 10.64 -1.49 14.66
N PHE A 41 10.24 -2.02 13.51
CA PHE A 41 10.44 -3.43 13.17
C PHE A 41 11.92 -3.83 13.16
N MET A 42 12.79 -3.00 12.59
CA MET A 42 14.23 -3.23 12.60
C MET A 42 14.80 -3.28 14.02
N GLN A 43 14.37 -2.39 14.92
CA GLN A 43 14.79 -2.41 16.32
C GLN A 43 14.32 -3.67 17.04
N ILE A 44 13.07 -4.11 16.80
CA ILE A 44 12.55 -5.35 17.36
C ILE A 44 13.40 -6.56 16.90
N ILE A 45 13.79 -6.57 15.62
CA ILE A 45 14.66 -7.61 15.06
C ILE A 45 16.06 -7.56 15.68
N GLN A 46 16.69 -6.38 15.75
CA GLN A 46 18.02 -6.22 16.35
C GLN A 46 18.06 -6.64 17.82
N ASN A 47 17.00 -6.31 18.58
CA ASN A 47 16.89 -6.67 20.00
C ASN A 47 16.60 -8.16 20.22
N ARG A 48 16.30 -8.94 19.18
CA ARG A 48 16.21 -10.41 19.24
C ARG A 48 17.46 -11.03 18.60
N ARG A 49 18.30 -11.66 19.44
CA ARG A 49 19.48 -12.46 19.03
C ARG A 49 20.49 -11.73 18.13
N ASP A 50 20.95 -10.54 18.54
CA ASP A 50 22.00 -9.79 17.82
C ASP A 50 21.70 -9.53 16.32
N GLY A 51 20.41 -9.44 15.95
CA GLY A 51 19.98 -9.26 14.57
C GLY A 51 19.74 -10.54 13.77
N GLU A 52 19.85 -11.73 14.39
CA GLU A 52 19.38 -12.98 13.79
C GLU A 52 17.86 -13.10 13.90
N ILE A 53 17.17 -12.93 12.76
CA ILE A 53 15.74 -13.26 12.67
C ILE A 53 15.59 -14.77 12.91
N PRO A 54 14.81 -15.20 13.92
CA PRO A 54 14.59 -16.62 14.18
C PRO A 54 14.10 -17.34 12.93
N HIS A 55 14.66 -18.53 12.66
CA HIS A 55 14.30 -19.35 11.50
C HIS A 55 12.79 -19.59 11.39
N ASP A 56 12.10 -19.68 12.53
CA ASP A 56 10.65 -19.88 12.58
C ASP A 56 9.89 -18.65 12.06
N ILE A 57 10.36 -17.42 12.31
CA ILE A 57 9.76 -16.19 11.78
C ILE A 57 9.99 -16.10 10.27
N ILE A 58 11.20 -16.43 9.79
CA ILE A 58 11.50 -16.50 8.34
C ILE A 58 10.60 -17.53 7.67
N TYR A 59 10.46 -18.70 8.29
CA TYR A 59 9.60 -19.77 7.80
C TYR A 59 8.13 -19.36 7.75
N THR A 60 7.61 -18.76 8.82
CA THR A 60 6.23 -18.26 8.86
C THR A 60 5.99 -17.14 7.85
N ASN A 61 6.90 -16.16 7.72
CA ASN A 61 6.78 -15.12 6.70
C ASN A 61 6.79 -15.70 5.28
N ARG A 62 7.65 -16.68 5.02
CA ARG A 62 7.66 -17.39 3.74
C ARG A 62 6.35 -18.13 3.48
N GLN A 63 5.76 -18.78 4.49
CA GLN A 63 4.45 -19.42 4.35
C GLN A 63 3.33 -18.42 4.06
N ILE A 64 3.37 -17.24 4.70
CA ILE A 64 2.41 -16.15 4.45
C ILE A 64 2.57 -15.63 3.01
N ASP A 65 3.80 -15.37 2.56
CA ASP A 65 4.09 -14.93 1.19
C ASP A 65 3.65 -15.97 0.16
N ASP A 66 3.92 -17.25 0.39
CA ASP A 66 3.53 -18.33 -0.51
C ASP A 66 1.99 -18.50 -0.54
N PHE A 67 1.31 -18.27 0.58
CA PHE A 67 -0.15 -18.19 0.63
C PHE A 67 -0.68 -17.00 -0.19
N PHE A 68 -0.13 -15.80 -0.02
CA PHE A 68 -0.54 -14.64 -0.82
C PHE A 68 -0.28 -14.83 -2.31
N LYS A 69 0.86 -15.42 -2.71
CA LYS A 69 1.15 -15.79 -4.10
C LYS A 69 0.15 -16.80 -4.64
N TYR A 70 -0.23 -17.79 -3.84
CA TYR A 70 -1.23 -18.78 -4.25
C TYR A 70 -2.61 -18.14 -4.45
N VAL A 71 -3.05 -17.30 -3.51
CA VAL A 71 -4.33 -16.58 -3.61
C VAL A 71 -4.32 -15.66 -4.83
N THR A 72 -3.28 -14.85 -5.01
CA THR A 72 -3.16 -13.88 -6.13
C THR A 72 -2.97 -14.55 -7.50
N SER A 73 -2.22 -15.65 -7.58
CA SER A 73 -2.13 -16.43 -8.83
C SER A 73 -3.45 -17.10 -9.20
N GLY A 74 -4.24 -17.54 -8.22
CA GLY A 74 -5.62 -17.99 -8.44
C GLY A 74 -6.57 -16.88 -8.93
N PHE A 75 -6.28 -15.61 -8.62
CA PHE A 75 -7.04 -14.46 -9.12
C PHE A 75 -6.66 -14.05 -10.55
N CYS A 76 -5.40 -14.24 -10.96
CA CYS A 76 -4.91 -13.83 -12.28
C CYS A 76 -5.43 -14.70 -13.45
N ASP A 77 -5.92 -15.92 -13.18
CA ASP A 77 -6.52 -16.81 -14.20
C ASP A 77 -8.03 -16.61 -14.41
N ILE A 78 -8.67 -15.69 -13.67
CA ILE A 78 -10.09 -15.38 -13.84
C ILE A 78 -10.23 -14.43 -15.02
N SER A 79 -10.60 -14.99 -16.19
CA SER A 79 -10.86 -14.22 -17.40
C SER A 79 -11.80 -13.04 -17.12
N SER A 80 -11.36 -11.88 -17.56
CA SER A 80 -11.95 -10.55 -17.45
C SER A 80 -13.34 -10.38 -18.09
N LYS A 81 -14.37 -11.13 -17.65
CA LYS A 81 -15.72 -10.91 -18.16
C LYS A 81 -16.84 -10.61 -17.17
N GLU A 82 -16.96 -11.23 -16.00
CA GLU A 82 -18.14 -10.93 -15.15
C GLU A 82 -17.87 -11.17 -13.66
N VAL A 83 -17.16 -10.26 -12.96
CA VAL A 83 -17.19 -10.20 -11.49
C VAL A 83 -17.12 -8.74 -11.03
N THR A 84 -18.17 -7.98 -11.37
CA THR A 84 -18.68 -7.00 -10.41
C THR A 84 -19.49 -7.81 -9.39
N GLY A 85 -18.91 -8.06 -8.22
CA GLY A 85 -19.51 -8.90 -7.18
C GLY A 85 -18.47 -9.77 -6.49
N ASP A 86 -17.62 -9.14 -5.69
CA ASP A 86 -16.52 -9.75 -4.95
C ASP A 86 -17.04 -10.78 -3.91
N GLY A 87 -17.07 -12.06 -4.32
CA GLY A 87 -17.43 -13.20 -3.48
C GLY A 87 -16.25 -13.76 -2.67
N THR A 88 -15.06 -13.16 -2.78
CA THR A 88 -13.87 -13.65 -2.05
C THR A 88 -13.95 -13.30 -0.58
N LEU A 89 -14.38 -12.07 -0.30
CA LEU A 89 -14.74 -11.61 1.05
C LEU A 89 -15.89 -12.42 1.65
N GLU A 90 -16.89 -12.80 0.85
CA GLU A 90 -18.09 -13.47 1.34
C GLU A 90 -17.85 -14.92 1.80
N ASN A 91 -16.93 -15.65 1.14
CA ASN A 91 -16.54 -17.00 1.57
C ASN A 91 -15.52 -17.01 2.72
N VAL A 92 -14.64 -16.02 2.80
CA VAL A 92 -13.75 -15.82 3.96
C VAL A 92 -14.56 -15.53 5.23
N ILE A 93 -15.62 -14.71 5.13
CA ILE A 93 -16.59 -14.45 6.21
C ILE A 93 -17.36 -15.73 6.61
N LYS A 94 -17.67 -16.61 5.66
CA LYS A 94 -18.35 -17.89 5.90
C LYS A 94 -17.48 -18.92 6.63
N HIS A 95 -16.18 -18.94 6.39
CA HIS A 95 -15.26 -19.91 6.99
C HIS A 95 -14.86 -19.52 8.43
N LEU A 96 -14.71 -18.23 8.72
CA LEU A 96 -14.44 -17.74 10.09
C LEU A 96 -15.64 -17.90 11.05
N ARG A 97 -16.86 -18.00 10.54
CA ARG A 97 -18.09 -18.28 11.33
C ARG A 97 -18.28 -19.76 11.68
N ASN A 98 -17.53 -20.67 11.06
CA ASN A 98 -17.62 -22.12 11.28
C ASN A 98 -16.35 -22.69 11.94
N LEU A 99 -15.58 -21.84 12.63
CA LEU A 99 -14.81 -22.26 13.81
C LEU A 99 -15.75 -22.78 14.90
#